data_AF-A0A950EMA7-F1
#
_entry.id   AF-A0A950EMA7-F1
#
_cell.length_a   1.000
_cell.length_b   1.000
_cell.length_c   1.000
_cell.angle_alpha   90.00
_cell.angle_beta   90.00
_cell.angle_gamma   90.00
#
_symmetry.space_group_name_H-M   'P 1'
#
loop_
_entity.id
_entity.type
_entity.pdbx_description
1 polymer ?
#
loop_
_entity_poly.entity_id
_entity_poly.type
_entity_poly.pdbx_seq_one_letter_code
_entity_poly.pdbx_strand_id
1 'polypeptide(L)' 'MQLVVRVPTSEAQLARCTLHGLVGGALGVHTIDIDRRSDLACLHVELDRRRVAEAMALLMRTLSCAEFGSVRRLGRAV' A
#
# COMPACT_ATOMS: atom_id res chain seq x y z
N MET A 1 -10.25 5.11 -1.87
CA MET A 1 -9.78 4.98 -0.47
C MET A 1 -8.27 4.98 -0.50
N GLN A 2 -7.63 5.63 0.46
CA GLN A 2 -6.19 5.62 0.63
C GLN A 2 -5.85 4.63 1.72
N LEU A 3 -5.01 3.66 1.39
CA LEU A 3 -4.34 2.79 2.34
C LEU A 3 -2.87 3.20 2.37
N VAL A 4 -2.32 3.38 3.57
CA VAL A 4 -0.88 3.61 3.76
C VAL A 4 -0.29 2.35 4.34
N VAL A 5 0.76 1.84 3.70
CA VAL A 5 1.45 0.62 4.13
C VAL A 5 2.92 0.97 4.32
N ARG A 6 3.45 0.80 5.52
CA ARG A 6 4.87 1.00 5.81
C ARG A 6 5.53 -0.37 5.91
N VAL A 7 6.63 -0.54 5.20
CA VAL A 7 7.37 -1.81 5.08
C VAL A 7 8.87 -1.53 5.15
N PRO A 8 9.71 -2.52 5.50
CA PRO A 8 11.15 -2.43 5.24
C PRO A 8 11.44 -2.08 3.77
N THR A 9 12.45 -1.27 3.50
CA THR A 9 12.80 -0.89 2.11
C THR A 9 13.02 -2.12 1.22
N SER A 10 13.58 -3.20 1.78
CA SER A 10 13.79 -4.48 1.10
C SER A 10 12.49 -5.16 0.63
N GLU A 11 11.38 -4.95 1.34
CA GLU A 11 10.06 -5.49 1.00
C GLU A 11 9.23 -4.57 0.10
N ALA A 12 9.68 -3.33 -0.13
CA ALA A 12 8.93 -2.33 -0.89
C ALA A 12 8.57 -2.79 -2.32
N GLN A 13 9.51 -3.44 -3.00
CA GLN A 13 9.26 -3.97 -4.34
C GLN A 13 8.28 -5.14 -4.33
N LEU A 14 8.38 -6.02 -3.34
CA LEU A 14 7.43 -7.12 -3.16
C LEU A 14 6.03 -6.59 -2.86
N ALA A 15 5.92 -5.59 -1.98
CA ALA A 15 4.66 -4.92 -1.67
C ALA A 15 4.03 -4.30 -2.93
N ARG A 16 4.83 -3.61 -3.74
CA ARG A 16 4.39 -3.05 -5.03
C ARG A 16 3.90 -4.12 -6.00
N CYS A 17 4.68 -5.18 -6.21
CA CYS A 17 4.30 -6.28 -7.12
C CYS A 17 3.04 -7.00 -6.65
N THR A 18 2.92 -7.23 -5.35
CA THR A 18 1.79 -7.86 -4.69
C THR A 18 0.51 -7.05 -4.88
N LEU A 19 0.58 -5.74 -4.62
CA LEU A 19 -0.52 -4.81 -4.88
C LEU A 19 -0.91 -4.80 -6.35
N HIS A 20 0.07 -4.71 -7.24
CA HIS A 20 -0.16 -4.70 -8.68
C HIS A 20 -0.84 -5.99 -9.18
N GLY A 21 -0.39 -7.16 -8.70
CA GLY A 21 -0.95 -8.46 -9.07
C GLY A 21 -2.37 -8.69 -8.57
N LEU A 22 -2.76 -8.07 -7.47
CA LEU A 22 -4.09 -8.23 -6.86
C LEU A 22 -5.17 -7.45 -7.61
N VAL A 23 -4.84 -6.27 -8.14
CA VAL A 23 -5.83 -5.31 -8.65
C VAL A 23 -5.67 -5.01 -10.14
N GLY A 24 -4.55 -5.37 -10.76
CA GLY A 24 -4.25 -5.00 -12.15
C GLY A 24 -4.27 -3.47 -12.35
N GLY A 25 -4.41 -3.01 -13.59
CA GLY A 25 -4.37 -1.59 -13.98
C GLY A 25 -5.41 -0.65 -13.34
N ALA A 26 -6.25 -1.13 -12.42
CA ALA A 26 -7.21 -0.34 -11.66
C ALA A 26 -6.64 0.19 -10.32
N LEU A 27 -5.38 -0.12 -9.99
CA LEU A 27 -4.68 0.40 -8.82
C LEU A 27 -3.78 1.57 -9.19
N GLY A 28 -4.08 2.77 -8.68
CA GLY A 28 -3.13 3.87 -8.62
C GLY A 28 -2.26 3.72 -7.38
N VAL A 29 -1.15 2.98 -7.46
CA VAL A 29 -0.07 3.17 -6.46
C VAL A 29 0.52 4.54 -6.75
N HIS A 30 0.08 5.53 -5.98
CA HIS A 30 0.27 6.93 -6.33
C HIS A 30 1.67 7.42 -5.93
N THR A 31 2.22 6.91 -4.82
CA THR A 31 3.53 7.32 -4.30
C THR A 31 4.17 6.20 -3.48
N ILE A 32 5.49 6.04 -3.62
CA ILE A 32 6.32 5.27 -2.69
C ILE A 32 7.32 6.25 -2.08
N ASP A 33 7.19 6.51 -0.79
CA ASP A 33 8.12 7.37 -0.04
C ASP A 33 9.13 6.48 0.67
N ILE A 34 10.41 6.58 0.27
CA ILE A 34 11.49 5.80 0.88
C ILE A 34 12.20 6.66 1.91
N ASP A 35 12.04 6.30 3.18
CA ASP A 35 12.77 6.88 4.30
C ASP A 35 14.07 6.11 4.53
N ARG A 36 15.15 6.59 3.92
CA ARG A 36 16.49 6.00 4.07
C ARG A 36 17.09 6.16 5.47
N ARG A 37 16.54 7.02 6.33
CA ARG A 37 17.03 7.19 7.71
C ARG A 37 16.54 6.06 8.60
N SER A 38 15.34 5.56 8.35
CA SER A 38 14.73 4.46 9.12
C SER A 38 14.69 3.14 8.36
N ASP A 39 15.19 3.10 7.13
CA ASP A 39 15.14 1.95 6.20
C ASP A 39 13.71 1.42 5.97
N LEU A 40 12.75 2.34 5.85
CA LEU A 40 11.34 2.05 5.71
C LEU A 40 10.79 2.71 4.45
N ALA A 41 9.92 2.01 3.73
CA ALA A 41 9.16 2.51 2.60
C ALA A 41 7.69 2.64 2.97
N CYS A 42 7.10 3.81 2.69
CA CYS A 42 5.67 4.06 2.81
C CYS A 42 5.03 4.00 1.42
N LEU A 43 4.11 3.07 1.22
CA LEU A 43 3.31 2.94 0.02
C LEU A 43 1.96 3.64 0.24
N HIS A 44 1.67 4.62 -0.61
CA HIS A 44 0.38 5.29 -0.68
C HIS A 44 -0.45 4.65 -1.79
N VAL A 45 -1.46 3.89 -1.38
CA VAL A 45 -2.22 3.01 -2.26
C VAL A 45 -3.63 3.54 -2.40
N GLU A 46 -4.06 3.80 -3.64
CA GLU A 46 -5.42 4.24 -3.94
C GLU A 46 -6.26 3.10 -4.50
N LEU A 47 -7.32 2.72 -3.79
CA LEU A 47 -8.17 1.59 -4.18
C LEU A 47 -9.65 1.81 -3.86
N ASP A 48 -10.51 1.04 -4.53
CA ASP A 48 -11.95 1.00 -4.22
C ASP A 48 -12.19 0.53 -2.77
N ARG A 49 -13.21 1.10 -2.11
CA ARG A 49 -13.57 0.75 -0.73
C ARG A 49 -13.80 -0.75 -0.55
N ARG A 50 -14.40 -1.41 -1.54
CA ARG A 50 -14.72 -2.85 -1.48
C ARG A 50 -13.46 -3.72 -1.45
N ARG A 51 -12.33 -3.20 -1.93
CA ARG A 51 -11.07 -3.93 -2.07
C ARG A 51 -10.09 -3.71 -0.91
N VAL A 52 -10.41 -2.81 0.02
CA VAL A 52 -9.52 -2.47 1.15
C VAL A 52 -9.22 -3.69 2.01
N ALA A 53 -10.25 -4.44 2.39
CA ALA A 53 -10.07 -5.64 3.21
C ALA A 53 -9.26 -6.73 2.49
N GLU A 54 -9.53 -6.93 1.21
CA GLU A 54 -8.83 -7.89 0.35
C GLU A 54 -7.34 -7.54 0.23
N ALA A 55 -7.03 -6.27 -0.06
CA ALA A 55 -5.67 -5.78 -0.17
C ALA A 55 -4.91 -5.89 1.16
N MET A 56 -5.52 -5.49 2.28
CA MET A 56 -4.91 -5.63 3.60
C MET A 56 -4.62 -7.09 3.94
N ALA A 57 -5.58 -7.99 3.74
CA ALA A 57 -5.42 -9.41 4.03
C ALA A 57 -4.26 -10.03 3.25
N LEU A 58 -4.11 -9.64 1.98
CA LEU A 58 -3.06 -10.19 1.14
C LEU A 58 -1.69 -9.58 1.47
N LEU A 59 -1.61 -8.27 1.74
CA LEU A 59 -0.40 -7.64 2.24
C LEU A 59 0.07 -8.27 3.56
N MET A 60 -0.83 -8.53 4.51
CA MET A 60 -0.49 -9.21 5.77
C MET A 60 0.03 -10.64 5.56
N ARG A 61 -0.39 -11.31 4.47
CA ARG A 61 0.08 -12.67 4.14
C ARG A 61 1.41 -12.68 3.42
N THR A 62 1.72 -11.62 2.67
CA THR A 62 2.90 -11.57 1.80
C THR A 62 4.07 -10.81 2.42
N LEU A 63 3.78 -9.85 3.29
CA LEU A 63 4.78 -8.99 3.90
C LEU A 63 4.91 -9.33 5.38
N SER A 64 6.12 -9.67 5.78
CA SER A 64 6.44 -10.13 7.14
C SER A 64 6.31 -9.01 8.17
N CYS A 65 6.65 -7.77 7.76
CA CYS A 65 6.82 -6.64 8.66
C CYS A 65 5.99 -5.41 8.23
N ALA A 66 4.85 -5.63 7.57
CA ALA A 66 4.01 -4.53 7.12
C ALA A 66 3.24 -3.89 8.28
N GLU A 67 3.40 -2.58 8.43
CA GLU A 67 2.60 -1.74 9.30
C GLU A 67 1.52 -1.02 8.48
N PHE A 68 0.26 -1.14 8.91
CA PHE A 68 -0.88 -0.53 8.22
C PHE A 68 -1.27 0.78 8.91
N GLY A 69 -1.19 1.89 8.17
CA GLY A 69 -1.71 3.18 8.61
C GLY A 69 -3.24 3.24 8.52
N SER A 70 -3.81 4.35 9.00
CA SER A 70 -5.26 4.56 8.92
C SER A 70 -5.76 4.62 7.48
N VAL A 71 -6.84 3.89 7.19
CA VAL A 71 -7.52 3.97 5.89
C VAL A 71 -8.31 5.28 5.82
N ARG A 72 -8.00 6.12 4.85
CA ARG A 72 -8.67 7.41 4.66
C ARG A 72 -9.52 7.41 3.41
N ARG A 73 -10.64 8.12 3.43
CA ARG A 73 -11.39 8.41 2.20
C ARG A 73 -10.67 9.55 1.50
N LEU A 74 -10.25 9.36 0.25
CA LEU A 74 -9.85 10.51 -0.57
C LEU A 74 -11.13 11.29 -0.87
N GLY A 75 -11.22 12.49 -0.32
CA GLY A 75 -12.15 13.49 -0.82
C GLY A 75 -11.69 13.88 -2.21
N ARG A 76 -12.60 13.88 -3.18
CA ARG A 76 -12.34 14.51 -4.48
C ARG A 76 -12.01 15.97 -4.17
N ALA A 77 -10.79 16.41 -4.51
CA ALA A 77 -10.52 17.84 -4.59
C ALA A 77 -11.51 18.39 -5.63
N VAL A 78 -12.46 19.19 -5.16
CA VAL A 78 -13.44 19.92 -5.96
C VAL A 78 -12.77 21.17 -6.53
#